data_AF-J3CJN8-F1
#
_entry.id   AF-J3CJN8-F1
#
_cell.length_a   1.000
_cell.length_b   1.000
_cell.length_c   1.000
_cell.angle_alpha   90.00
_cell.angle_beta   90.00
_cell.angle_gamma   90.00
#
_symmetry.space_group_name_H-M   'P 1'
#
loop_
_entity.id
_entity.type
_entity.pdbx_description
1 polymer ?
#
loop_
_entity_poly.entity_id
_entity_poly.type
_entity_poly.pdbx_seq_one_letter_code
_entity_poly.pdbx_strand_id
1 'polypeptide(L)' 'MGYVWRIAGLRIPLPLCLFLGTAYVEERPDPADADRFTIKMLLRHRWLGDVFRYSGRFHLGPRTGSQ' A
#
# COMPACT_ATOMS: atom_id res chain seq x y z
N MET A 1 -0.65 14.58 15.98
CA MET A 1 -1.32 13.28 16.25
C MET A 1 -0.26 12.19 16.17
N GLY A 2 0.23 11.69 17.31
CA GLY A 2 1.28 10.67 17.35
C GLY A 2 0.85 9.51 18.24
N TYR A 3 0.91 8.29 17.71
CA TYR A 3 0.53 7.08 18.41
C TYR A 3 1.63 6.72 19.44
N VAL A 4 1.53 7.29 20.64
CA VAL A 4 2.43 7.01 21.76
C VAL A 4 1.68 6.20 22.81
N TRP A 5 2.18 5.01 23.15
CA TRP A 5 1.67 4.24 24.27
C TRP A 5 2.26 4.74 25.58
N ARG A 6 1.42 4.88 26.61
CA ARG A 6 1.83 5.15 27.99
C ARG A 6 1.63 3.88 28.81
N ILE A 7 2.66 3.05 28.92
CA ILE A 7 2.66 1.83 29.73
C ILE A 7 3.67 2.01 30.85
N ALA A 8 3.26 1.80 32.11
CA ALA A 8 4.12 1.89 33.30
C ALA A 8 4.95 3.19 33.42
N GLY A 9 4.44 4.32 32.94
CA GLY A 9 5.14 5.61 32.95
C GLY A 9 6.09 5.87 31.78
N LEU A 10 6.38 4.85 30.94
CA LEU A 10 7.17 5.00 29.72
C LEU A 10 6.30 5.43 28.54
N ARG A 11 6.83 6.35 27.73
CA ARG A 11 6.27 6.73 26.42
C ARG A 11 6.93 5.88 25.34
N ILE A 12 6.27 4.81 24.93
CA ILE A 12 6.77 3.92 23.89
C ILE A 12 6.13 4.35 22.57
N PRO A 13 6.92 4.72 21.54
CA PRO A 13 6.36 4.92 20.21
C PRO A 13 5.72 3.61 19.76
N LEU A 14 4.46 3.63 19.30
CA LEU A 14 3.90 2.42 18.69
C LEU A 14 4.86 1.97 17.60
N PRO A 15 5.27 0.70 17.60
CA PRO A 15 6.00 0.16 16.49
C PRO A 15 4.99 -0.05 15.36
N LEU A 16 4.61 1.04 14.68
CA LEU A 16 3.65 1.02 13.57
C LEU A 16 4.12 0.04 12.49
N CYS A 17 5.43 -0.11 12.28
CA CYS A 17 5.99 -1.13 11.38
C CYS A 17 5.69 -2.57 11.83
N LEU A 18 5.56 -2.84 13.14
CA LEU A 18 5.12 -4.13 13.66
C LEU A 18 3.61 -4.34 13.51
N PHE A 19 2.81 -3.27 13.40
CA PHE A 19 1.35 -3.29 13.29
C PHE A 19 0.80 -3.18 11.86
N LEU A 20 1.50 -2.49 10.95
CA LEU A 20 1.07 -2.27 9.57
C LEU A 20 1.57 -3.37 8.64
N GLY A 21 2.64 -4.09 9.00
CA GLY A 21 3.20 -5.13 8.15
C GLY A 21 3.96 -4.61 6.95
N THR A 22 4.12 -5.45 5.93
CA THR A 22 4.85 -5.17 4.69
C THR A 22 3.86 -4.88 3.58
N ALA A 23 4.02 -3.73 2.91
CA ALA A 23 3.27 -3.40 1.70
C ALA A 23 4.12 -3.77 0.47
N TYR A 24 3.59 -4.62 -0.39
CA TYR A 24 4.14 -4.93 -1.70
C TYR A 24 3.27 -4.27 -2.76
N VAL A 25 3.88 -3.49 -3.64
CA VAL A 25 3.21 -2.85 -4.77
C VAL A 25 3.92 -3.29 -6.04
N GLU A 26 3.15 -3.86 -6.95
CA GLU A 26 3.63 -4.31 -8.24
C GLU A 26 2.85 -3.58 -9.33
N GLU A 27 3.59 -2.90 -10.18
CA GLU A 27 3.08 -2.32 -11.41
C GLU A 27 3.49 -3.24 -12.56
N ARG A 28 2.50 -3.75 -13.30
CA ARG A 28 2.75 -4.50 -14.53
C ARG A 28 2.12 -3.74 -15.69
N PRO A 29 2.92 -3.24 -16.65
CA PRO A 29 2.37 -2.81 -17.93
C PRO A 29 1.78 -4.03 -18.63
N ASP A 30 0.67 -3.85 -19.35
CA ASP A 30 0.08 -4.92 -20.14
C ASP A 30 0.97 -5.15 -21.38
N PRO A 31 1.55 -6.34 -21.58
CA PRO A 31 2.41 -6.61 -22.73
C PRO A 31 1.67 -6.48 -24.07
N ALA A 32 0.33 -6.47 -24.08
CA ALA A 32 -0.48 -6.30 -25.28
C ALA A 32 -0.91 -4.84 -25.54
N ASP A 33 -0.78 -3.93 -24.56
CA ASP A 33 -1.31 -2.57 -24.67
C ASP A 33 -0.52 -1.60 -23.78
N ALA A 34 0.27 -0.73 -24.42
CA ALA A 34 1.13 0.24 -23.72
C ALA A 34 0.33 1.30 -22.93
N ASP A 35 -0.95 1.48 -23.25
CA ASP A 35 -1.82 2.44 -22.55
C ASP A 35 -2.56 1.76 -21.38
N ARG A 36 -2.36 0.46 -21.15
CA ARG A 36 -2.93 -0.28 -20.02
C ARG A 36 -1.87 -0.68 -19.03
N PHE A 37 -2.15 -0.42 -17.77
CA PHE A 37 -1.33 -0.91 -16.68
C PHE A 37 -2.19 -1.50 -15.58
N THR A 38 -1.65 -2.53 -14.93
CA THR A 38 -2.28 -3.16 -13.77
C THR A 38 -1.45 -2.85 -12.54
N ILE A 39 -2.09 -2.28 -11.52
CA ILE A 39 -1.50 -2.14 -10.20
C ILE A 39 -2.04 -3.24 -9.30
N LYS A 40 -1.13 -3.93 -8.63
CA LYS A 40 -1.45 -4.85 -7.53
C LYS A 40 -0.79 -4.37 -6.26
N MET A 41 -1.58 -4.19 -5.21
CA MET A 41 -1.09 -3.88 -3.87
C MET A 41 -1.48 -5.00 -2.93
N LEU A 42 -0.49 -5.50 -2.18
CA LEU A 42 -0.66 -6.51 -1.16
C LEU A 42 -0.06 -5.98 0.14
N LEU A 43 -0.90 -5.80 1.14
CA LEU A 43 -0.48 -5.50 2.50
C LEU A 43 -0.54 -6.78 3.34
N ARG A 44 0.63 -7.23 3.78
CA ARG A 44 0.77 -8.44 4.59
C ARG A 44 1.30 -8.10 5.97
N HIS A 45 0.52 -8.42 6.99
CA HIS A 45 0.90 -8.33 8.38
C HIS A 45 1.52 -9.63 8.89
N ARG A 46 2.48 -9.52 9.81
CA ARG A 46 3.21 -10.68 10.34
C ARG A 46 2.35 -11.63 11.17
N TRP A 47 1.31 -11.12 11.85
CA TRP A 47 0.40 -11.91 12.69
C TRP A 47 -0.98 -12.17 12.07
N LEU A 48 -1.47 -11.25 11.22
CA LEU A 48 -2.81 -11.31 10.65
C LEU A 48 -2.81 -11.86 9.22
N GLY A 49 -1.63 -12.06 8.61
CA GLY A 49 -1.53 -12.50 7.22
C GLY A 49 -1.89 -11.35 6.27
N ASP A 50 -2.59 -11.66 5.18
CA ASP A 50 -2.90 -10.68 4.14
C ASP A 50 -4.09 -9.81 4.59
N VAL A 51 -3.79 -8.57 5.00
CA VAL A 51 -4.78 -7.66 5.60
C VAL A 51 -5.51 -6.86 4.53
N PHE A 52 -4.81 -6.52 3.44
CA PHE A 52 -5.38 -5.75 2.35
C PHE A 52 -4.84 -6.22 1.01
N ARG A 53 -5.74 -6.44 0.06
CA ARG A 53 -5.39 -6.78 -1.32
C ARG A 53 -6.22 -5.92 -2.26
N TYR A 54 -5.53 -5.17 -3.10
CA TYR A 54 -6.13 -4.33 -4.12
C TYR A 54 -5.53 -4.64 -5.48
N SER A 55 -6.39 -4.80 -6.49
CA SER A 55 -5.97 -4.92 -7.88
C SER A 55 -6.82 -4.02 -8.74
N GLY A 56 -6.18 -3.06 -9.41
CA GLY A 56 -6.83 -2.14 -10.33
C GLY A 56 -6.23 -2.30 -11.73
N ARG A 57 -7.09 -2.25 -12.75
CA ARG A 57 -6.68 -2.09 -14.14
C ARG A 57 -6.98 -0.65 -14.54
N PHE A 58 -5.96 0.04 -15.01
CA PHE A 58 -6.05 1.43 -15.41
C PHE A 58 -5.76 1.55 -16.90
N HIS A 59 -6.45 2.47 -17.54
CA HIS A 59 -6.25 2.83 -18.92
C HIS A 59 -5.84 4.30 -18.97
N LEU A 60 -4.70 4.58 -19.59
CA LEU A 60 -4.23 5.92 -19.89
C LEU A 60 -5.13 6.46 -21.00
N GLY A 61 -6.19 7.19 -20.60
CA GLY A 61 -6.95 8.00 -21.54
C GLY A 61 -6.05 9.08 -22.17
N PRO A 62 -6.52 9.75 -23.24
CA PRO A 62 -5.77 10.83 -23.86
C PRO A 62 -5.35 11.84 -22.78
N ARG A 63 -4.05 12.21 -22.75
CA ARG A 63 -3.51 13.23 -21.83
C ARG A 63 -4.23 14.55 -22.06
N THR A 64 -5.38 14.76 -21.43
CA THR A 64 -5.96 16.08 -21.25
C THR A 64 -5.22 16.71 -20.08
N GLY A 65 -4.11 17.36 -20.40
CA GLY A 65 -3.33 18.09 -19.41
C GLY A 65 -4.16 19.20 -18.77
N SER A 66 -4.17 19.24 -17.45
CA SER A 66 -4.31 20.47 -16.68
C SER A 66 -3.46 20.28 -15.43
N GLN A 67 -2.19 20.68 -15.56
CA GLN A 67 -1.30 20.92 -14.42
C GLN A 67 -1.59 22.33 -13.89
#